data_AF-A0A914VYS1-F1
#
_entry.id   AF-A0A914VYS1-F1
#
_cell.length_a   1.000
_cell.length_b   1.000
_cell.length_c   1.000
_cell.angle_alpha   90.00
_cell.angle_beta   90.00
_cell.angle_gamma   90.00
#
_symmetry.space_group_name_H-M   'P 1'
#
loop_
_entity.id
_entity.type
_entity.pdbx_description
1 polymer ?
#
loop_
_entity_poly.entity_id
_entity_poly.type
_entity_poly.pdbx_seq_one_letter_code
_entity_poly.pdbx_strand_id
1 'polypeptide(L)'
;MSTAYQPMDFSESKALARTSAESSGLTLLKEKKHVTLGWHMTGNGHAGLSHIFEATLGKYRDSLKGVPVAIGPIKPKGSVAYIIDDHSCMHLDVTATFVVFVPKIGATYQAEVTKVDPTTVTAKMYDIITARRTRS
;
A
#
# COMPACT_ATOMS: atom_id res chain seq x y z
N MET A 1 9.80 22.69 2.95
CA MET A 1 8.40 22.32 3.27
C MET A 1 8.19 20.92 2.75
N SER A 2 8.08 19.92 3.64
CA SER A 2 7.85 18.54 3.24
C SER A 2 6.42 18.43 2.71
N THR A 3 6.25 18.24 1.41
CA THR A 3 4.94 17.90 0.83
C THR A 3 4.49 16.62 1.52
N ALA A 4 3.45 16.71 2.36
CA ALA A 4 2.91 15.55 3.03
C ALA A 4 2.51 14.54 1.95
N TYR A 5 3.03 13.32 2.07
CA TYR A 5 2.69 12.21 1.19
C TYR A 5 1.16 12.04 1.17
N GLN A 6 0.54 12.18 0.01
CA GLN A 6 -0.85 11.84 -0.23
C GLN A 6 -0.85 10.51 -1.00
N PRO A 7 -1.38 9.42 -0.42
CA PRO A 7 -1.59 8.19 -1.17
C PRO A 7 -2.45 8.43 -2.40
N MET A 8 -2.14 7.72 -3.50
CA MET A 8 -3.02 7.74 -4.67
C MET A 8 -4.40 7.20 -4.28
N ASP A 9 -5.45 7.82 -4.79
CA ASP A 9 -6.81 7.37 -4.51
C ASP A 9 -7.02 5.92 -5.01
N PHE A 10 -7.75 5.14 -4.22
CA PHE A 10 -7.98 3.73 -4.54
C PHE A 10 -8.79 3.54 -5.83
N SER A 11 -9.78 4.40 -6.08
CA SER A 11 -10.62 4.32 -7.28
C SER A 11 -9.79 4.61 -8.53
N GLU A 12 -8.96 5.65 -8.48
CA GLU A 12 -8.04 6.01 -9.57
C GLU A 12 -7.01 4.90 -9.83
N SER A 13 -6.31 4.45 -8.79
CA SER A 13 -5.32 3.37 -8.87
C SER A 13 -5.93 2.08 -9.44
N LYS A 14 -7.17 1.77 -9.05
CA LYS A 14 -7.91 0.60 -9.52
C LYS A 14 -8.35 0.75 -10.97
N ALA A 15 -8.70 1.95 -11.41
CA ALA A 15 -9.01 2.22 -12.81
C ALA A 15 -7.75 1.99 -13.67
N LEU A 16 -6.61 2.56 -13.27
CA LEU A 16 -5.33 2.36 -13.96
C LEU A 16 -4.91 0.89 -14.03
N ALA A 17 -5.05 0.16 -12.93
CA ALA A 17 -4.79 -1.28 -12.88
C ALA A 17 -5.68 -2.10 -13.84
N ARG A 18 -6.86 -1.59 -14.21
CA ARG A 18 -7.79 -2.26 -15.13
C ARG A 18 -7.58 -1.85 -16.58
N THR A 19 -7.39 -0.56 -16.84
CA THR A 19 -7.29 -0.01 -18.20
C THR A 19 -5.90 -0.22 -18.80
N SER A 20 -4.86 -0.30 -17.96
CA SER A 20 -3.47 -0.26 -18.39
C SER A 20 -2.59 -1.24 -17.60
N ALA A 21 -3.10 -2.45 -17.33
CA ALA A 21 -2.45 -3.43 -16.46
C ALA A 21 -0.99 -3.72 -16.84
N GLU A 22 -0.70 -3.86 -18.14
CA GLU A 22 0.65 -4.17 -18.61
C GLU A 22 1.63 -3.00 -18.48
N SER A 23 1.19 -1.79 -18.80
CA SER A 23 2.03 -0.59 -18.80
C SER A 23 2.11 0.11 -17.44
N SER A 24 1.16 -0.15 -16.53
CA SER A 24 1.16 0.40 -15.17
C SER A 24 1.86 -0.51 -14.16
N GLY A 25 1.88 -1.82 -14.39
CA GLY A 25 2.38 -2.77 -13.39
C GLY A 25 1.56 -2.78 -12.11
N LEU A 26 0.37 -2.17 -12.11
CA LEU A 26 -0.54 -2.15 -10.97
C LEU A 26 -1.47 -3.38 -11.01
N THR A 27 -1.64 -4.05 -9.89
CA THR A 27 -2.49 -5.23 -9.73
C THR A 27 -3.35 -5.11 -8.48
N LEU A 28 -4.61 -5.56 -8.55
CA LEU A 28 -5.46 -5.67 -7.35
C LEU A 28 -5.14 -6.98 -6.61
N LEU A 29 -4.63 -6.86 -5.39
CA LEU A 29 -4.33 -8.00 -4.52
C LEU A 29 -5.11 -7.91 -3.21
N LYS A 30 -5.34 -9.06 -2.59
CA LYS A 30 -5.95 -9.17 -1.27
C LYS A 30 -4.98 -9.82 -0.32
N GLU A 31 -4.88 -9.29 0.88
CA GLU A 31 -4.08 -9.87 1.95
C GLU A 31 -4.99 -10.19 3.14
N LYS A 32 -4.83 -11.41 3.67
CA LYS A 32 -5.39 -11.79 4.97
C LYS A 32 -4.37 -11.48 6.04
N LYS A 33 -4.77 -10.74 7.07
CA LYS A 33 -3.89 -10.36 8.16
C LYS A 33 -4.61 -10.48 9.48
N HIS A 34 -3.92 -11.06 10.45
CA HIS A 34 -4.28 -10.95 11.85
C HIS A 34 -3.75 -9.63 12.38
N VAL A 35 -4.61 -8.83 13.01
CA VAL A 35 -4.28 -7.49 13.51
C VAL A 35 -4.74 -7.36 14.95
N THR A 36 -3.95 -6.63 15.73
CA THR A 36 -4.25 -6.28 17.11
C THR A 36 -4.55 -4.78 17.18
N LEU A 37 -5.71 -4.42 17.73
CA LEU A 37 -6.08 -3.03 18.01
C LEU A 37 -5.98 -2.79 19.51
N GLY A 38 -5.19 -1.80 19.93
CA GLY A 38 -5.19 -1.36 21.32
C GLY A 38 -6.52 -0.69 21.69
N TRP A 39 -6.86 -0.68 22.98
CA TRP A 39 -8.13 -0.10 23.48
C TRP A 39 -8.37 1.36 23.06
N HIS A 40 -7.31 2.15 22.90
CA HIS A 40 -7.42 3.53 22.44
C HIS A 40 -7.89 3.66 20.98
N MET A 41 -7.81 2.57 20.19
CA MET A 41 -8.21 2.52 18.78
C MET A 41 -9.58 1.87 18.58
N THR A 42 -10.16 1.22 19.59
CA THR A 42 -11.40 0.43 19.44
C THR A 42 -12.64 1.30 19.33
N GLY A 43 -12.61 2.55 19.79
CA GLY A 43 -13.71 3.51 19.63
C GLY A 43 -14.05 3.81 18.16
N ASN A 44 -13.05 3.67 17.27
CA ASN A 44 -13.25 3.67 15.82
C ASN A 44 -12.29 2.65 15.17
N GLY A 45 -12.62 1.36 15.33
CA GLY A 45 -11.78 0.26 14.84
C GLY A 45 -11.50 0.33 13.33
N HIS A 46 -12.42 0.87 12.53
CA HIS A 46 -12.18 1.05 11.09
C HIS A 46 -11.04 2.05 10.84
N ALA A 47 -11.06 3.22 11.49
CA ALA A 47 -9.97 4.19 11.37
C ALA A 47 -8.63 3.60 11.85
N GLY A 48 -8.66 2.81 12.94
CA GLY A 48 -7.46 2.13 13.42
C GLY A 48 -6.89 1.12 12.41
N LEU A 49 -7.75 0.32 11.78
CA LEU A 49 -7.36 -0.60 10.71
C LEU A 49 -6.79 0.15 9.50
N SER A 50 -7.46 1.21 9.03
CA SER A 50 -6.98 2.04 7.93
C SER A 50 -5.60 2.58 8.23
N HIS A 51 -5.39 3.15 9.43
CA HIS A 51 -4.08 3.65 9.85
C HIS A 51 -2.98 2.57 9.81
N ILE A 52 -3.27 1.38 10.33
CA ILE A 52 -2.32 0.25 10.33
C ILE A 52 -1.93 -0.13 8.90
N PHE A 53 -2.90 -0.21 7.99
CA PHE A 53 -2.60 -0.56 6.60
C PHE A 53 -1.95 0.58 5.83
N GLU A 54 -2.35 1.84 6.06
CA GLU A 54 -1.77 3.04 5.44
C GLU A 54 -0.28 3.16 5.75
N ALA A 55 0.14 2.83 6.97
CA ALA A 55 1.55 2.79 7.37
C ALA A 55 2.40 1.78 6.56
N THR A 56 1.76 0.85 5.83
CA THR A 56 2.42 -0.13 4.96
C THR A 56 2.58 0.32 3.51
N LEU A 57 1.90 1.40 3.10
CA LEU A 57 2.01 1.93 1.75
C LEU A 57 3.45 2.34 1.45
N GLY A 58 3.90 2.07 0.22
CA GLY A 58 5.19 2.52 -0.30
C GLY A 58 6.38 1.66 0.11
N LYS A 59 6.13 0.63 0.92
CA LYS A 59 7.14 -0.33 1.37
C LYS A 59 6.92 -1.65 0.65
N TYR A 60 7.99 -2.28 0.16
CA TYR A 60 7.88 -3.61 -0.42
C TYR A 60 7.33 -4.60 0.61
N ARG A 61 6.40 -5.46 0.17
CA ARG A 61 5.79 -6.49 1.03
C ARG A 61 5.92 -7.86 0.38
N ASP A 62 6.57 -8.78 1.10
CA ASP A 62 6.77 -10.15 0.63
C ASP A 62 5.46 -10.92 0.41
N SER A 63 4.45 -10.65 1.24
CA SER A 63 3.11 -11.26 1.12
C SER A 63 2.37 -10.85 -0.14
N LEU A 64 2.67 -9.66 -0.67
CA LEU A 64 2.08 -9.11 -1.89
C LEU A 64 3.02 -9.20 -3.10
N LYS A 65 4.30 -9.58 -2.88
CA LYS A 65 5.39 -9.58 -3.87
C LYS A 65 5.51 -8.27 -4.65
N GLY A 66 5.25 -7.15 -3.97
CA GLY A 66 5.23 -5.83 -4.59
C GLY A 66 5.08 -4.71 -3.57
N VAL A 67 4.90 -3.49 -4.08
CA VAL A 67 4.75 -2.27 -3.27
C VAL A 67 3.28 -1.84 -3.31
N PRO A 68 2.53 -1.89 -2.19
CA PRO A 68 1.17 -1.38 -2.16
C PRO A 68 1.20 0.15 -2.31
N VAL A 69 0.40 0.65 -3.25
CA VAL A 69 0.30 2.10 -3.58
C VAL A 69 -1.00 2.71 -3.08
N ALA A 70 -2.05 1.92 -2.94
CA ALA A 70 -3.34 2.34 -2.42
C ALA A 70 -4.03 1.21 -1.64
N ILE A 71 -4.85 1.59 -0.65
CA ILE A 71 -5.67 0.68 0.15
C ILE A 71 -7.13 0.82 -0.25
N GLY A 72 -7.76 -0.31 -0.49
CA GLY A 72 -9.18 -0.42 -0.75
C GLY A 72 -9.96 -0.92 0.48
N PRO A 73 -11.13 -1.54 0.25
CA PRO A 73 -11.95 -2.04 1.33
C PRO A 73 -11.21 -3.02 2.24
N ILE A 74 -11.31 -2.77 3.55
CA ILE A 74 -10.87 -3.67 4.61
C ILE A 74 -12.11 -4.39 5.14
N LYS A 75 -12.12 -5.72 5.04
CA LYS A 75 -13.25 -6.54 5.45
C LYS A 75 -12.85 -7.42 6.63
N PRO A 76 -13.55 -7.37 7.78
CA PRO A 76 -13.33 -8.34 8.84
C PRO A 76 -13.70 -9.75 8.34
N LYS A 77 -12.93 -10.73 8.79
CA LYS A 77 -13.17 -12.15 8.51
C LYS A 77 -13.97 -12.71 9.69
N GLY A 78 -15.29 -12.72 9.55
CA GLY A 78 -16.22 -13.13 10.61
C GLY A 78 -16.76 -11.95 11.42
N SER A 79 -17.64 -12.26 12.37
CA SER A 79 -18.45 -11.28 13.09
C SER A 79 -17.89 -10.86 14.46
N VAL A 80 -16.82 -11.51 14.93
CA VAL A 80 -16.39 -11.40 16.32
C VAL A 80 -14.91 -11.04 16.40
N ALA A 81 -14.64 -9.85 16.91
CA ALA A 81 -13.35 -9.50 17.45
C ALA A 81 -13.21 -10.12 18.85
N TYR A 82 -12.04 -10.60 19.22
CA TYR A 82 -11.85 -11.34 20.47
C TYR A 82 -10.64 -10.83 21.26
N ILE A 83 -10.67 -11.10 22.55
CA ILE A 83 -9.55 -10.87 23.46
C ILE A 83 -8.93 -12.24 23.73
N ILE A 84 -7.60 -12.32 23.75
CA ILE A 84 -6.88 -13.53 24.12
C ILE A 84 -6.33 -13.31 25.53
N ASP A 85 -6.73 -14.17 26.47
CA ASP A 85 -6.32 -14.12 27.88
C ASP A 85 -6.48 -12.70 28.48
N ASP A 86 -5.45 -12.19 29.14
CA ASP A 86 -5.41 -10.87 29.78
C ASP A 86 -4.81 -9.78 28.87
N HIS A 87 -4.72 -10.02 27.56
CA HIS A 87 -4.16 -9.03 26.63
C HIS A 87 -5.01 -7.76 26.59
N SER A 88 -4.34 -6.62 26.72
CA SER A 88 -4.97 -5.29 26.62
C SER A 88 -5.18 -4.83 25.17
N CYS A 89 -5.51 -5.77 24.28
CA CYS A 89 -5.79 -5.50 22.88
C CYS A 89 -6.85 -6.45 22.31
N MET A 90 -7.51 -5.96 21.27
CA MET A 90 -8.52 -6.69 20.51
C MET A 90 -7.87 -7.33 19.29
N HIS A 91 -8.09 -8.63 19.12
CA HIS A 91 -7.62 -9.42 18.00
C HIS A 91 -8.70 -9.52 16.92
N LEU A 92 -8.32 -9.25 15.67
CA LEU A 92 -9.19 -9.39 14.50
C LEU A 92 -8.44 -10.05 13.35
N ASP A 93 -9.13 -10.94 12.65
CA ASP A 93 -8.72 -11.36 11.31
C ASP A 93 -9.41 -10.46 10.29
N VAL A 94 -8.63 -9.87 9.39
CA VAL A 94 -9.14 -8.99 8.34
C VAL A 94 -8.60 -9.39 6.97
N THR A 95 -9.36 -9.06 5.93
CA THR A 95 -8.91 -9.11 4.54
C THR A 95 -8.88 -7.69 3.99
N ALA A 96 -7.69 -7.17 3.73
CA ALA A 96 -7.50 -5.87 3.12
C ALA A 96 -7.26 -6.03 1.60
N THR A 97 -7.89 -5.17 0.81
CA THR A 97 -7.65 -5.08 -0.64
C THR A 97 -6.65 -3.97 -0.90
N PHE A 98 -5.69 -4.21 -1.79
CA PHE A 98 -4.68 -3.23 -2.18
C PHE A 98 -4.62 -3.10 -3.70
N VAL A 99 -4.23 -1.92 -4.16
CA VAL A 99 -3.57 -1.80 -5.47
C VAL A 99 -2.07 -1.86 -5.21
N VAL A 100 -1.40 -2.78 -5.90
CA VAL A 100 0.00 -3.12 -5.68
C VAL A 100 0.77 -2.94 -6.97
N PHE A 101 1.87 -2.19 -6.91
CA PHE A 101 2.85 -2.13 -7.98
C PHE A 101 3.75 -3.37 -7.93
N VAL A 102 3.67 -4.17 -8.98
CA VAL A 102 4.43 -5.40 -9.19
C VAL A 102 5.22 -5.24 -10.50
N PRO A 103 6.40 -4.59 -10.46
CA PRO A 103 7.16 -4.32 -11.66
C PRO A 103 7.68 -5.62 -12.28
N LYS A 104 7.70 -5.67 -13.62
CA LYS A 104 8.30 -6.74 -14.41
C LYS A 104 9.64 -6.28 -14.95
N ILE A 105 10.62 -7.18 -14.92
CA ILE A 105 11.93 -6.94 -15.53
C ILE A 105 11.75 -6.72 -17.04
N GLY A 106 12.35 -5.65 -17.57
CA GLY A 106 12.26 -5.29 -18.99
C GLY A 106 11.02 -4.49 -19.38
N ALA A 107 10.10 -4.22 -18.45
CA ALA A 107 8.95 -3.36 -18.71
C ALA A 107 9.28 -1.87 -18.52
N THR A 108 8.51 -1.02 -19.19
CA THR A 108 8.64 0.44 -19.13
C THR A 108 7.45 1.03 -18.40
N TYR A 109 7.72 1.95 -17.47
CA TYR A 109 6.71 2.59 -16.63
C TYR A 109 6.81 4.11 -16.73
N GLN A 110 5.67 4.79 -16.64
CA GLN A 110 5.59 6.25 -16.57
C GLN A 110 6.05 6.73 -15.19
N ALA A 111 6.91 7.74 -15.13
CA ALA A 111 7.41 8.31 -13.90
C ALA A 111 7.66 9.82 -14.06
N GLU A 112 7.42 10.59 -13.01
CA GLU A 112 7.75 12.02 -12.96
C GLU A 112 9.19 12.19 -12.49
N VAL A 113 10.01 12.93 -13.25
CA VAL A 113 11.40 13.18 -12.87
C VAL A 113 11.45 14.18 -11.71
N THR A 114 12.01 13.76 -10.58
CA THR A 114 12.13 14.62 -9.39
C THR A 114 13.47 15.32 -9.30
N LYS A 115 14.54 14.67 -9.76
CA LYS A 115 15.89 15.22 -9.70
C LYS A 115 16.77 14.64 -10.80
N VAL A 116 17.55 15.49 -11.44
CA VAL A 116 18.58 15.11 -12.42
C VAL A 116 19.93 15.62 -11.92
N ASP A 117 20.84 14.69 -11.66
CA ASP A 117 22.24 14.92 -11.33
C ASP A 117 23.11 14.36 -12.47
N PRO A 118 24.38 14.78 -12.61
CA PRO A 118 25.25 14.33 -13.70
C PRO A 118 25.40 12.80 -13.85
N THR A 119 25.26 12.06 -12.74
CA THR A 119 25.42 10.60 -12.70
C THR A 119 24.11 9.86 -12.39
N THR A 120 23.07 10.58 -11.97
CA THR A 120 21.86 9.99 -11.40
C THR A 120 20.61 10.70 -11.88
N VAL A 121 19.61 9.94 -12.29
CA VAL A 121 18.24 10.44 -12.47
C VAL A 121 17.34 9.76 -11.44
N THR A 122 16.61 10.56 -10.67
CA THR A 122 15.60 10.09 -9.73
C THR A 122 14.24 10.48 -10.25
N ALA A 123 13.31 9.53 -10.23
CA ALA A 123 11.93 9.71 -10.63
C ALA A 123 10.98 9.12 -9.60
N LYS A 124 9.75 9.60 -9.61
CA LYS A 124 8.67 9.19 -8.73
C LYS A 124 7.56 8.57 -9.56
N MET A 125 7.10 7.39 -9.15
CA MET A 125 5.96 6.69 -9.74
C MET A 125 4.83 6.62 -8.72
N TYR A 126 3.61 6.85 -9.17
CA TYR A 126 2.38 6.76 -8.35
C TYR A 126 2.45 7.54 -7.04
N ASP A 127 3.18 8.65 -7.04
CA ASP A 127 3.42 9.50 -5.89
C ASP A 127 4.00 8.86 -4.63
N ILE A 128 4.53 7.64 -4.74
CA ILE A 128 4.96 6.84 -3.60
C ILE A 128 6.25 6.04 -3.85
N ILE A 129 6.50 5.65 -5.09
CA ILE A 129 7.63 4.80 -5.45
C ILE A 129 8.73 5.66 -6.00
N THR A 130 9.92 5.57 -5.41
CA THR A 130 11.12 6.21 -5.96
C THR A 130 11.86 5.21 -6.85
N ALA A 131 12.08 5.58 -8.11
CA ALA A 131 13.04 4.93 -8.98
C ALA A 131 14.28 5.78 -9.13
N ARG A 132 15.42 5.10 -9.19
CA ARG A 132 16.72 5.73 -9.40
C ARG A 132 17.44 4.99 -10.51
N ARG A 133 17.94 5.74 -11.48
CA ARG A 133 18.89 5.26 -12.47
C ARG A 133 20.24 5.91 -12.21
N THR A 134 21.26 5.11 -12.04
CA THR A 134 22.66 5.55 -11.96
C THR A 134 23.41 5.11 -13.19
N ARG A 135 24.23 5.98 -13.77
CA ARG A 135 25.25 5.54 -14.72
C ARG A 135 26.31 4.75 -13.94
N SER A 136 26.50 3.49 -14.30
CA SER A 136 27.67 2.68 -13.92
C SER A 136 28.91 3.18 -14.64
#